data_AF-A0A838DFK1-F1
#
_entry.id   AF-A0A838DFK1-F1
#
_cell.length_a   1.000
_cell.length_b   1.000
_cell.length_c   1.000
_cell.angle_alpha   90.00
_cell.angle_beta   90.00
_cell.angle_gamma   90.00
#
_symmetry.space_group_name_H-M   'P 1'
#
loop_
_entity.id
_entity.type
_entity.pdbx_description
1 polymer ?
#
loop_
_entity_poly.entity_id
_entity_poly.type
_entity_poly.pdbx_seq_one_letter_code
_entity_poly.pdbx_strand_id
1 'polypeptide(L)' 'MRAIWKGSISFGLVNIPIALYPATRKEDLKFKLLRSSDHSPVNYKRVAAADGKEVPWDQIVKGYEYEKGKF' A
#
# COMPACT_ATOMS: atom_id res chain seq x y z
N MET A 1 -20.51 -0.58 6.75
CA MET A 1 -20.09 -1.28 5.51
C MET A 1 -19.76 -0.22 4.46
N ARG A 2 -18.53 -0.16 3.92
CA ARG A 2 -18.15 0.84 2.91
C ARG A 2 -18.30 0.24 1.52
N ALA A 3 -18.95 0.95 0.60
CA ALA A 3 -19.03 0.52 -0.80
C ALA A 3 -17.62 0.45 -1.40
N ILE A 4 -17.31 -0.66 -2.07
CA ILE A 4 -16.04 -0.82 -2.80
C ILE A 4 -16.05 0.09 -4.03
N TRP A 5 -17.21 0.21 -4.65
CA TRP A 5 -17.38 0.94 -5.88
C TRP A 5 -18.79 1.52 -5.98
N LYS A 6 -18.89 2.66 -6.67
CA LYS A 6 -20.15 3.30 -7.03
C LYS A 6 -20.09 3.58 -8.53
N GLY A 7 -21.18 3.30 -9.24
CA GLY A 7 -21.29 3.59 -10.65
C GLY A 7 -22.74 3.52 -11.11
N SER A 8 -22.95 3.32 -12.40
CA SER A 8 -24.30 3.16 -12.96
C SER A 8 -24.34 2.05 -13.99
N ILE A 9 -25.48 1.38 -14.06
CA ILE A 9 -25.79 0.39 -15.10
C ILE A 9 -26.85 1.02 -16.00
N SER A 10 -26.54 1.10 -17.30
CA SER A 10 -27.46 1.60 -18.32
C SER A 10 -27.95 0.45 -19.19
N PHE A 11 -29.25 0.40 -19.44
CA PHE A 11 -29.86 -0.51 -20.41
C PHE A 11 -30.91 0.26 -21.24
N GLY A 12 -30.69 0.32 -22.56
CA GLY A 12 -31.46 1.20 -23.43
C GLY A 12 -31.33 2.67 -23.02
N LEU A 13 -32.46 3.28 -22.64
CA LEU A 13 -32.54 4.68 -22.18
C LEU A 13 -32.61 4.82 -20.65
N VAL A 14 -32.54 3.72 -19.90
CA VAL A 14 -32.63 3.73 -18.44
C VAL A 14 -31.24 3.66 -17.83
N ASN A 15 -30.91 4.62 -16.95
CA ASN A 15 -29.65 4.65 -16.21
C ASN A 15 -29.93 4.53 -14.70
N ILE A 16 -29.44 3.47 -14.06
CA ILE A 16 -29.66 3.19 -12.64
C ILE A 16 -28.34 3.33 -11.88
N PRO A 17 -28.25 4.20 -10.86
CA PRO A 17 -27.08 4.27 -10.01
C PRO A 17 -27.02 3.07 -9.08
N ILE A 18 -25.83 2.46 -8.95
CA ILE A 18 -25.61 1.30 -8.09
C ILE A 18 -24.35 1.45 -7.24
N ALA A 19 -24.36 0.80 -6.09
CA ALA A 19 -23.23 0.72 -5.17
C ALA A 19 -22.89 -0.74 -4.89
N LEU A 20 -21.63 -1.12 -5.08
CA LEU A 20 -21.14 -2.47 -4.88
C LEU A 20 -20.64 -2.65 -3.44
N TYR A 21 -21.15 -3.66 -2.77
CA TYR A 21 -20.76 -4.03 -1.41
C TYR A 21 -20.18 -5.46 -1.41
N PRO A 22 -19.12 -5.73 -0.65
CA PRO A 22 -18.59 -7.08 -0.51
C PRO A 22 -19.57 -7.96 0.25
N ALA A 23 -19.86 -9.15 -0.28
CA ALA A 23 -20.71 -10.14 0.38
C ALA A 23 -20.02 -10.78 1.60
N THR A 24 -18.69 -10.86 1.59
CA THR A 24 -17.89 -11.43 2.67
C THR A 24 -16.88 -10.40 3.18
N ARG A 25 -16.65 -10.40 4.49
CA ARG A 25 -15.59 -9.61 5.12
C ARG A 25 -14.52 -10.56 5.63
N LYS A 26 -13.31 -10.45 5.10
CA LYS A 26 -12.16 -11.14 5.70
C LYS A 26 -11.71 -10.34 6.92
N GLU A 27 -11.93 -10.89 8.12
CA GLU A 27 -11.37 -10.35 9.36
C GLU A 27 -9.99 -10.96 9.57
N ASP A 28 -8.99 -10.34 8.97
CA ASP A 28 -7.59 -10.74 9.13
C ASP A 28 -6.99 -9.94 10.30
N LEU A 29 -6.42 -10.64 11.29
CA LEU A 29 -5.81 -9.99 12.45
C LEU A 29 -4.48 -9.37 12.01
N LYS A 30 -4.46 -8.03 11.91
CA LYS A 30 -3.23 -7.31 11.57
C LYS A 30 -2.34 -7.20 12.79
N PHE A 31 -1.25 -7.96 12.81
CA PHE A 31 -0.21 -7.81 13.82
C PHE A 31 0.62 -6.55 13.54
N LYS A 32 0.93 -5.80 14.60
CA LYS A 32 1.98 -4.77 14.56
C LYS A 32 3.28 -5.41 15.01
N LEU A 33 4.38 -5.08 14.35
CA LEU A 33 5.71 -5.46 14.82
C LEU A 33 6.05 -4.62 16.04
N LEU A 34 6.36 -5.29 17.14
CA LEU A 34 6.73 -4.66 18.40
C LEU A 34 8.18 -5.01 18.75
N ARG A 35 8.90 -4.05 19.32
CA ARG A 35 10.24 -4.31 19.87
C ARG A 35 10.09 -5.20 21.10
N SER A 36 10.84 -6.31 21.14
CA SER A 36 10.71 -7.33 22.20
C SER A 36 10.96 -6.81 23.62
N SER A 37 11.74 -5.74 23.79
CA SER A 37 12.13 -5.23 25.11
C SER A 37 11.06 -4.38 25.78
N ASP A 38 10.36 -3.53 25.00
CA ASP A 38 9.47 -2.48 25.52
C ASP A 38 8.09 -2.47 24.84
N HIS A 39 7.84 -3.41 23.93
CA HIS A 39 6.62 -3.52 23.13
C HIS A 39 6.28 -2.25 22.32
N SER A 40 7.28 -1.40 22.05
CA SER A 40 7.09 -0.22 21.20
C SER A 40 6.91 -0.62 19.73
N PRO A 41 6.07 0.10 18.95
CA PRO A 41 5.89 -0.18 17.52
C PRO A 41 7.18 0.02 16.72
N VAL A 42 7.50 -0.93 15.84
CA VAL A 42 8.63 -0.83 14.91
C VAL A 42 8.17 -0.12 13.63
N ASN A 43 8.90 0.92 13.23
CA ASN A 43 8.70 1.64 11.97
C ASN A 43 9.83 1.34 10.99
N TYR A 44 9.51 1.28 9.71
CA TYR A 44 10.49 1.12 8.64
C TYR A 44 10.97 2.47 8.14
N LYS A 45 12.29 2.64 8.04
CA LYS A 45 12.95 3.77 7.39
C LYS A 45 13.72 3.28 6.18
N ARG A 46 13.70 4.06 5.10
CA ARG A 46 14.52 3.81 3.91
C ARG A 46 15.81 4.58 4.09
N VAL A 47 16.94 3.88 4.05
CA VAL A 47 18.26 4.48 4.25
C VAL A 47 19.14 4.15 3.04
N ALA A 48 19.96 5.10 2.61
CA ALA A 48 20.92 4.86 1.54
C ALA A 48 22.06 3.98 2.06
N ALA A 49 22.42 2.93 1.32
CA ALA A 49 23.46 1.99 1.74
C ALA A 49 24.86 2.62 1.83
N ALA A 50 25.10 3.71 1.08
CA ALA A 50 26.40 4.37 1.01
C ALA A 50 26.73 5.19 2.27
N ASP A 51 25.74 5.87 2.86
CA ASP A 51 25.96 6.83 3.95
C ASP A 51 25.04 6.63 5.16
N GLY A 52 24.09 5.68 5.10
CA GLY A 52 23.18 5.35 6.19
C GLY A 52 22.10 6.41 6.46
N LYS A 53 21.97 7.44 5.63
CA LYS A 53 20.99 8.52 5.84
C LYS A 53 19.62 8.15 5.31
N GLU A 54 18.58 8.68 5.95
CA GLU A 54 17.19 8.48 5.55
C GLU A 54 16.90 9.13 4.19
N VAL A 55 16.27 8.39 3.27
CA VAL A 55 15.95 8.84 1.91
C VAL A 55 14.44 9.12 1.78
N PRO A 56 14.05 10.38 1.52
CA PRO A 56 12.67 10.76 1.22
C PRO A 56 12.12 10.08 -0.04
N TRP A 57 10.79 9.92 -0.12
CA TRP A 57 10.13 9.24 -1.25
C TRP A 57 10.43 9.91 -2.60
N ASP A 58 10.47 11.24 -2.63
CA ASP A 58 10.73 12.06 -3.82
C ASP A 58 12.15 11.90 -4.38
N GLN A 59 13.09 11.42 -3.56
CA GLN A 59 14.50 11.23 -3.95
C GLN A 59 14.83 9.80 -4.36
N ILE A 60 13.83 8.90 -4.40
CA ILE A 60 14.01 7.50 -4.79
C ILE A 60 13.70 7.35 -6.27
N VAL A 61 14.73 7.00 -7.05
CA VAL A 61 14.60 6.60 -8.45
C VAL A 61 14.71 5.08 -8.59
N LYS A 62 14.15 4.54 -9.68
CA LYS A 62 14.26 3.12 -10.03
C LYS A 62 15.42 2.96 -11.03
N GLY A 63 16.46 2.22 -10.66
CA GLY A 63 17.56 1.81 -11.55
C GLY A 63 17.51 0.31 -11.83
N TYR A 64 18.12 -0.13 -12.93
CA TYR A 64 18.26 -1.55 -13.27
C TYR A 64 19.75 -1.86 -13.37
N GLU A 65 20.20 -2.94 -12.74
CA GLU A 65 21.62 -3.31 -12.72
C GLU A 65 22.04 -3.85 -14.10
N TYR A 66 22.87 -3.10 -14.82
CA TYR A 66 23.37 -3.51 -16.15
C TYR A 66 24.77 -4.15 -16.09
N GLU A 67 25.53 -3.87 -15.03
CA GLU A 67 26.78 -4.53 -14.66
C GLU A 67 26.87 -4.59 -13.13
N LYS A 68 27.66 -5.52 -12.57
CA LYS A 68 27.77 -5.68 -11.10
C LYS A 68 28.12 -4.36 -10.41
N GLY A 69 27.19 -3.83 -9.63
CA GLY A 69 27.32 -2.56 -8.90
C GLY A 69 27.07 -1.30 -9.72
N LYS A 70 26.62 -1.41 -10.97
CA LYS A 70 26.19 -0.29 -11.82
C LYS A 70 24.69 -0.39 -12.08
N PHE A 71 23.96 0.62 -11.61
CA PHE A 71 22.49 0.68 -11.56
C PHE A 71 21.92 1.79 -12.45
#